data_AF-A0A1M5PDA0-F1
#
_entry.id   AF-A0A1M5PDA0-F1
#
_cell.length_a   1.000
_cell.length_b   1.000
_cell.length_c   1.000
_cell.angle_alpha   90.00
_cell.angle_beta   90.00
_cell.angle_gamma   90.00
#
_symmetry.space_group_name_H-M   'P 1'
#
loop_
_entity.id
_entity.type
_entity.pdbx_description
1 polymer ?
#
loop_
_entity_poly.entity_id
_entity_poly.type
_entity_poly.pdbx_seq_one_letter_code
_entity_poly.pdbx_strand_id
1 'polypeptide(L)'
;MQYLGRISGSGMLTCNGEEIVRASYDIEGFFRKPKSVIGTGEVRFPAGTWNQLAGRKDVQLLTDDGRVLDLGFVKTPPHNDDTTYIDVTGGLPATPGLWRS
;
A
#
# COMPACT_ATOMS: atom_id res chain seq x y z
N MET A 1 5.77 18.80 5.32
CA MET A 1 4.81 17.84 4.73
C MET A 1 3.42 18.25 5.18
N GLN A 2 2.41 18.14 4.32
CA GLN A 2 1.02 18.44 4.66
C GLN A 2 0.22 17.13 4.66
N TYR A 3 -0.48 16.84 5.75
CA TYR A 3 -1.36 15.67 5.81
C TYR A 3 -2.56 15.86 4.87
N LEU A 4 -2.88 14.81 4.09
CA LEU A 4 -4.00 14.80 3.15
C LEU A 4 -5.21 14.05 3.69
N GLY A 5 -4.99 13.08 4.59
CA GLY A 5 -6.01 12.19 5.11
C GLY A 5 -5.61 10.72 4.95
N ARG A 6 -6.60 9.85 5.04
CA ARG A 6 -6.45 8.39 5.01
C ARG A 6 -7.30 7.77 3.89
N ILE A 7 -6.78 6.72 3.26
CA ILE A 7 -7.52 5.83 2.37
C ILE A 7 -7.42 4.40 2.89
N SER A 8 -8.51 3.66 2.83
CA SER A 8 -8.54 2.25 3.21
C SER A 8 -9.48 1.49 2.29
N GLY A 9 -9.25 0.18 2.18
CA GLY A 9 -10.02 -0.66 1.27
C GLY A 9 -9.44 -2.06 1.15
N SER A 10 -9.78 -2.71 0.04
CA SER A 10 -9.25 -4.03 -0.33
C SER A 10 -8.75 -4.00 -1.77
N GLY A 11 -7.86 -4.94 -2.08
CA GLY A 11 -7.20 -5.03 -3.38
C GLY A 11 -6.48 -6.36 -3.57
N MET A 12 -5.97 -6.57 -4.79
CA MET A 12 -5.09 -7.67 -5.14
C MET A 12 -3.64 -7.19 -5.09
N LEU A 13 -2.81 -7.85 -4.27
CA LEU A 13 -1.37 -7.69 -4.36
C LEU A 13 -0.86 -8.39 -5.60
N THR A 14 -0.11 -7.67 -6.41
CA THR A 14 0.49 -8.14 -7.66
C THR A 14 2.00 -7.91 -7.64
N CYS A 15 2.76 -8.74 -8.35
CA CYS A 15 4.18 -8.49 -8.63
C CYS A 15 4.44 -8.77 -10.10
N ASN A 16 5.04 -7.81 -10.81
CA ASN A 16 5.26 -7.91 -12.26
C ASN A 16 3.98 -8.22 -13.06
N GLY A 17 2.84 -7.73 -12.60
CA GLY A 17 1.51 -8.00 -13.19
C GLY A 17 0.90 -9.37 -12.84
N GLU A 18 1.59 -10.23 -12.11
CA GLU A 18 1.04 -11.50 -11.62
C GLU A 18 0.32 -11.30 -10.29
N GLU A 19 -0.88 -11.86 -10.15
CA GLU A 19 -1.64 -11.84 -8.89
C GLU A 19 -0.99 -12.77 -7.86
N ILE A 20 -0.79 -12.25 -6.64
CA ILE A 20 -0.24 -13.01 -5.52
C ILE A 20 -1.34 -13.35 -4.52
N VAL A 21 -1.97 -12.33 -3.95
CA VAL A 21 -2.95 -12.53 -2.87
C VAL A 21 -3.88 -11.36 -2.69
N ARG A 22 -5.06 -11.66 -2.17
CA ARG A 22 -6.00 -10.66 -1.69
C ARG A 22 -5.50 -10.00 -0.41
N ALA A 23 -5.63 -8.68 -0.30
CA ALA A 23 -5.23 -7.92 0.87
C ALA A 23 -6.20 -6.77 1.18
N SER A 24 -6.25 -6.38 2.45
CA SER A 24 -6.86 -5.11 2.88
C SER A 24 -5.77 -4.10 3.23
N TYR A 25 -6.01 -2.81 3.00
CA TYR A 25 -5.01 -1.77 3.22
C TYR A 25 -5.57 -0.59 3.99
N ASP A 26 -4.63 0.13 4.60
CA ASP A 26 -4.89 1.33 5.35
C ASP A 26 -3.69 2.29 5.24
N ILE A 27 -3.87 3.40 4.55
CA ILE A 27 -2.78 4.29 4.12
C ILE A 27 -3.10 5.74 4.50
N GLU A 28 -2.15 6.38 5.15
CA GLU A 28 -2.13 7.82 5.38
C GLU A 28 -1.35 8.53 4.28
N GLY A 29 -1.86 9.66 3.80
CA GLY A 29 -1.31 10.43 2.71
C GLY A 29 -0.70 11.74 3.15
N PHE A 30 0.43 12.10 2.54
CA PHE A 30 1.12 13.35 2.80
C PHE A 30 1.56 14.01 1.50
N PHE A 31 1.31 15.29 1.36
CA PHE A 31 1.88 16.11 0.30
C PHE A 31 3.29 16.57 0.68
N ARG A 32 4.27 16.27 -0.19
CA ARG A 32 5.68 16.68 -0.08
C ARG A 32 6.08 17.52 -1.29
N LYS A 33 6.57 18.74 -1.03
CA LYS A 33 7.12 19.62 -2.07
C LYS A 33 8.41 19.01 -2.66
N PRO A 34 8.67 19.16 -3.98
CA PRO A 34 7.99 20.09 -4.88
C PRO A 34 6.65 19.63 -5.47
N LYS A 35 6.26 18.34 -5.43
CA LYS A 35 4.95 17.89 -5.99
C LYS A 35 4.57 16.42 -5.77
N SER A 36 5.25 15.65 -4.91
CA SER A 36 4.90 14.24 -4.72
C SER A 36 3.93 14.05 -3.56
N VAL A 37 2.92 13.22 -3.79
CA VAL A 37 2.19 12.61 -2.69
C VAL A 37 2.95 11.34 -2.30
N ILE A 38 3.26 11.22 -1.02
CA ILE A 38 3.79 10.00 -0.43
C ILE A 38 2.76 9.46 0.54
N GLY A 39 2.76 8.14 0.75
CA GLY A 39 1.89 7.51 1.71
C GLY A 39 2.64 6.50 2.55
N THR A 40 2.15 6.27 3.74
CA THR A 40 2.64 5.22 4.64
C THR A 40 1.45 4.53 5.26
N GLY A 41 1.58 3.26 5.57
CA GLY A 41 0.44 2.55 6.13
C GLY A 41 0.71 1.09 6.39
N GLU A 42 -0.37 0.35 6.47
CA GLU A 42 -0.38 -1.07 6.73
C GLU A 42 -1.15 -1.79 5.62
N VAL A 43 -0.68 -2.99 5.29
CA VAL A 43 -1.40 -3.94 4.46
C VAL A 43 -1.55 -5.24 5.22
N ARG A 44 -2.74 -5.83 5.16
CA ARG A 44 -3.07 -7.11 5.77
C ARG A 44 -3.39 -8.16 4.72
N PHE A 45 -2.76 -9.32 4.83
CA PHE A 45 -2.91 -10.48 3.95
C PHE A 45 -2.81 -11.79 4.75
N PRO A 46 -3.29 -12.94 4.24
CA PRO A 46 -3.28 -14.20 4.97
C PRO A 46 -1.89 -14.62 5.49
N ALA A 47 -1.86 -15.23 6.67
CA ALA A 47 -0.66 -15.79 7.28
C ALA A 47 0.14 -16.67 6.30
N GLY A 48 1.46 -16.54 6.33
CA GLY A 48 2.37 -17.28 5.45
C GLY A 48 2.53 -16.69 4.04
N THR A 49 1.70 -15.70 3.65
CA THR A 49 1.87 -15.03 2.35
C THR A 49 3.13 -14.17 2.28
N TRP A 50 3.68 -13.76 3.42
CA TRP A 50 4.93 -13.01 3.45
C TRP A 50 6.07 -13.70 2.70
N ASN A 51 6.17 -15.03 2.77
CA ASN A 51 7.22 -15.78 2.05
C ASN A 51 7.13 -15.63 0.53
N GLN A 52 5.95 -15.30 0.00
CA GLN A 52 5.76 -15.04 -1.41
C GLN A 52 6.12 -13.59 -1.78
N LEU A 53 6.01 -12.64 -0.85
CA LEU A 53 6.25 -11.21 -1.07
C LEU A 53 7.68 -10.79 -0.70
N ALA A 54 8.30 -11.47 0.25
CA ALA A 54 9.60 -11.14 0.81
C ALA A 54 10.68 -11.09 -0.29
N GLY A 55 11.41 -9.98 -0.34
CA GLY A 55 12.50 -9.77 -1.30
C GLY A 55 12.05 -9.46 -2.72
N ARG A 56 10.75 -9.51 -3.03
CA ARG A 56 10.24 -9.05 -4.33
C ARG A 56 10.35 -7.53 -4.43
N LYS A 57 10.69 -7.08 -5.63
CA LYS A 57 10.60 -5.69 -6.05
C LYS A 57 9.32 -5.53 -6.87
N ASP A 58 8.89 -4.29 -7.06
CA ASP A 58 7.75 -3.96 -7.93
C ASP A 58 6.44 -4.65 -7.48
N VAL A 59 6.23 -4.69 -6.16
CA VAL A 59 4.96 -5.12 -5.58
C VAL A 59 3.98 -3.96 -5.67
N GLN A 60 2.81 -4.24 -6.23
CA GLN A 60 1.74 -3.28 -6.39
C GLN A 60 0.47 -3.79 -5.72
N LEU A 61 -0.43 -2.86 -5.37
CA LEU A 61 -1.79 -3.16 -4.94
C LEU A 61 -2.76 -2.62 -5.97
N LEU A 62 -3.46 -3.51 -6.67
CA LEU A 62 -4.62 -3.18 -7.49
C LEU A 62 -5.85 -3.11 -6.58
N THR A 63 -6.29 -1.91 -6.24
CA THR A 63 -7.45 -1.67 -5.37
C THR A 63 -8.76 -2.01 -6.10
N ASP A 64 -9.80 -2.35 -5.34
CA ASP A 64 -11.11 -2.68 -5.91
C ASP A 64 -11.77 -1.53 -6.67
N ASP A 65 -11.41 -0.30 -6.30
CA ASP A 65 -11.86 0.89 -7.03
C ASP A 65 -10.95 1.26 -8.20
N GLY A 66 -10.05 0.35 -8.60
CA GLY A 66 -9.31 0.38 -9.85
C GLY A 66 -8.00 1.17 -9.81
N ARG A 67 -7.47 1.52 -8.63
CA ARG A 67 -6.17 2.18 -8.52
C ARG A 67 -5.05 1.16 -8.44
N VAL A 68 -3.88 1.51 -8.95
CA VAL A 68 -2.65 0.73 -8.78
C VAL A 68 -1.73 1.53 -7.87
N LEU A 69 -1.40 0.99 -6.71
CA LEU A 69 -0.51 1.61 -5.73
C LEU A 69 0.84 0.90 -5.73
N ASP A 70 1.93 1.65 -5.84
CA ASP A 70 3.29 1.10 -5.78
C ASP A 70 3.73 0.97 -4.32
N LEU A 71 4.04 -0.27 -3.89
CA LEU A 71 4.34 -0.58 -2.50
C LEU A 71 5.83 -0.85 -2.29
N GLY A 72 6.37 -0.27 -1.22
CA GLY A 72 7.65 -0.65 -0.64
C GLY A 72 7.44 -1.22 0.76
N PHE A 73 7.78 -2.48 1.00
CA PHE A 73 7.71 -3.05 2.35
C PHE A 73 8.85 -2.50 3.22
N VAL A 74 8.49 -1.81 4.29
CA VAL A 74 9.46 -1.13 5.18
C VAL A 74 9.98 -2.08 6.25
N LYS A 75 9.15 -3.03 6.66
CA LYS A 75 9.49 -4.00 7.72
C LYS A 75 8.98 -5.39 7.37
N THR A 76 9.65 -6.39 7.92
CA THR A 76 9.13 -7.75 7.96
C THR A 76 7.96 -7.81 8.95
N PRO A 77 6.82 -8.42 8.62
CA PRO A 77 5.74 -8.64 9.57
C PRO A 77 6.24 -9.50 10.75
N PRO A 78 5.75 -9.26 11.98
CA PRO A 78 5.99 -10.17 13.10
C PRO A 78 5.60 -11.61 12.76
N HIS A 79 6.24 -12.60 13.39
CA HIS A 79 5.94 -14.01 13.13
C HIS A 79 4.45 -14.32 13.41
N ASN A 80 3.74 -14.90 12.43
CA ASN A 80 2.29 -15.12 12.43
C ASN A 80 1.41 -13.86 12.40
N ASP A 81 1.95 -12.70 12.08
CA ASP A 81 1.14 -11.52 11.83
C ASP A 81 0.74 -11.46 10.35
N ASP A 82 -0.51 -11.11 10.14
CA ASP A 82 -1.12 -10.93 8.83
C ASP A 82 -0.86 -9.51 8.31
N THR A 83 -0.24 -8.63 9.10
CA THR A 83 -0.10 -7.20 8.80
C THR A 83 1.35 -6.77 8.68
N THR A 84 1.67 -5.95 7.67
CA THR A 84 3.00 -5.33 7.53
C THR A 84 2.93 -3.85 7.16
N TYR A 85 3.98 -3.11 7.51
CA TYR A 85 4.13 -1.69 7.22
C TYR A 85 4.70 -1.46 5.81
N ILE A 86 4.08 -0.51 5.11
CA ILE A 86 4.39 -0.14 3.74
C ILE A 86 4.64 1.37 3.62
N ASP A 87 5.55 1.71 2.71
CA ASP A 87 5.61 3.01 2.06
C ASP A 87 4.89 2.89 0.71
N VAL A 88 4.20 3.95 0.30
CA VAL A 88 3.53 4.05 -0.98
C VAL A 88 4.17 5.18 -1.78
N THR A 89 4.79 4.82 -2.89
CA THR A 89 5.65 5.71 -3.67
C THR A 89 5.00 6.19 -4.96
N GLY A 90 3.88 5.58 -5.36
CA GLY A 90 3.15 5.90 -6.59
C GLY A 90 1.67 5.51 -6.51
N GLY A 91 0.87 6.06 -7.44
CA GLY A 91 -0.56 5.74 -7.55
C GLY A 91 -1.50 6.46 -6.58
N LEU A 92 -0.98 7.29 -5.68
CA LEU A 92 -1.78 8.00 -4.69
C LEU A 92 -2.55 9.19 -5.28
N PRO A 93 -3.79 9.45 -4.81
CA PRO A 93 -4.57 10.57 -5.29
C PRO A 93 -3.96 11.92 -4.88
N ALA A 94 -3.72 12.79 -5.86
CA ALA A 94 -3.23 14.15 -5.63
C ALA A 94 -4.30 15.11 -5.08
N THR A 95 -5.57 14.75 -5.20
CA THR A 95 -6.70 15.61 -4.83
C THR A 95 -7.16 15.32 -3.40
N PRO A 96 -7.19 16.31 -2.49
CA PRO A 96 -7.59 16.12 -1.10
C PRO A 96 -8.97 15.48 -0.91
N GLY A 97 -9.94 15.71 -1.80
CA GLY A 97 -11.31 15.16 -1.69
C GLY A 97 -11.43 13.63 -1.85
N LEU A 98 -10.35 12.95 -2.25
CA LEU A 98 -10.30 11.48 -2.31
C LEU A 98 -9.77 10.86 -1.01
N TRP A 99 -9.29 11.69 -0.09
CA TRP A 99 -8.81 11.30 1.22
C TRP A 99 -9.89 11.52 2.28
N ARG A 100 -9.97 10.62 3.26
CA ARG A 100 -10.89 10.76 4.41
C ARG A 100 -10.16 11.39 5.58
N SER A 101 -10.86 12.23 6.34
CA SER A 101 -10.36 12.89 7.57
C SER A 101 -10.45 11.97 8.78
#